data_AF-A0A961WIM8-F1
#
_entry.id   AF-A0A961WIM8-F1
#
_cell.length_a   1.000
_cell.length_b   1.000
_cell.length_c   1.000
_cell.angle_alpha   90.00
_cell.angle_beta   90.00
_cell.angle_gamma   90.00
#
_symmetry.space_group_name_H-M   'P 1'
#
loop_
_entity.id
_entity.type
_entity.pdbx_description
1 polymer ?
#
loop_
_entity_poly.entity_id
_entity_poly.type
_entity_poly.pdbx_seq_one_letter_code
_entity_poly.pdbx_strand_id
1 'polypeptide(L)'
;MSKTPVRNILAGGLLGAAIAVSAALPAYAFNDAAECRSAVAETTRALLKANVANSALDEIDAVLVTAAGKCDSGDLGGAEADLNKARDMITAASL
;
A
#
# COMPACT_ATOMS: atom_id res chain seq x y z
N MET A 1 58.67 28.79 7.89
CA MET A 1 57.91 29.43 6.79
C MET A 1 56.99 28.35 6.21
N SER A 2 55.66 28.50 6.14
CA SER A 2 54.87 29.53 5.40
C SER A 2 54.98 29.31 3.89
N LYS A 3 53.93 29.15 3.04
CA LYS A 3 52.43 29.16 3.09
C LYS A 3 51.95 28.23 1.92
N THR A 4 50.73 27.71 1.73
CA THR A 4 49.39 27.68 2.39
C THR A 4 48.60 26.43 1.85
N PRO A 5 47.44 26.01 2.41
CA PRO A 5 46.75 24.77 1.99
C PRO A 5 45.84 24.92 0.76
N VAL A 6 45.54 23.79 0.10
CA VAL A 6 44.43 23.70 -0.87
C VAL A 6 43.12 23.41 -0.14
N ARG A 7 42.26 24.42 -0.05
CA ARG A 7 40.83 24.30 0.31
C ARG A 7 40.03 25.23 -0.60
N ASN A 8 39.21 24.66 -1.49
CA ASN A 8 38.07 25.35 -2.10
C ASN A 8 37.04 24.25 -2.47
N ILE A 9 35.90 24.02 -1.80
CA ILE A 9 34.82 24.89 -1.24
C ILE A 9 33.76 25.21 -2.30
N LEU A 10 32.64 24.48 -2.21
CA LEU A 10 31.28 24.79 -2.72
C LEU A 10 31.16 24.95 -4.26
N ALA A 11 29.97 24.90 -4.88
CA ALA A 11 28.62 24.47 -4.45
C ALA A 11 28.14 23.40 -5.46
N GLY A 12 26.94 22.80 -5.46
CA GLY A 12 25.66 23.11 -4.84
C GLY A 12 24.58 22.51 -5.76
N GLY A 13 23.69 21.66 -5.25
CA GLY A 13 22.87 20.79 -6.09
C GLY A 13 21.72 20.12 -5.36
N LEU A 14 20.94 20.90 -4.62
CA LEU A 14 19.61 20.48 -4.14
C LEU A 14 18.66 20.38 -5.33
N LEU A 15 18.25 19.17 -5.72
CA LEU A 15 17.09 18.81 -6.57
C LEU A 15 17.18 17.31 -6.93
N GLY A 16 16.29 16.41 -6.49
CA GLY A 16 15.32 16.46 -5.40
C GLY A 16 15.56 15.31 -4.41
N ALA A 17 14.91 15.23 -3.25
CA ALA A 17 13.46 15.39 -3.11
C ALA A 17 12.65 14.46 -4.05
N ALA A 18 13.22 13.31 -4.42
CA ALA A 18 12.43 12.11 -4.62
C ALA A 18 11.80 11.74 -3.26
N ILE A 19 10.72 12.44 -2.91
CA ILE A 19 9.84 12.02 -1.84
C ILE A 19 9.26 10.71 -2.35
N ALA A 20 9.81 9.60 -1.86
CA ALA A 20 9.10 8.34 -1.87
C ALA A 20 7.90 8.53 -0.96
N VAL A 21 6.83 9.09 -1.54
CA VAL A 21 5.46 8.84 -1.11
C VAL A 21 5.17 7.39 -1.49
N SER A 22 5.87 6.48 -0.79
CA SER A 22 5.17 5.46 -0.06
C SER A 22 4.04 6.18 0.66
N ALA A 23 2.86 6.21 0.02
CA ALA A 23 1.63 6.50 0.71
C ALA A 23 1.46 5.34 1.67
N ALA A 24 2.10 5.43 2.83
CA ALA A 24 1.79 4.63 3.99
C ALA A 24 0.40 5.08 4.44
N LEU A 25 -0.60 4.66 3.67
CA LEU A 25 -1.94 4.36 4.17
C LEU A 25 -1.69 3.68 5.52
N PRO A 26 -2.22 4.23 6.62
CA PRO A 26 -1.81 3.81 7.96
C PRO A 26 -2.01 2.30 8.04
N ALA A 27 -0.95 1.59 8.42
CA ALA A 27 -0.96 0.13 8.46
C ALA A 27 -2.16 -0.29 9.32
N TYR A 28 -3.12 -0.97 8.69
CA TYR A 28 -4.36 -1.42 9.31
C TYR A 28 -4.06 -2.71 10.08
N ALA A 29 -3.19 -2.59 11.08
CA ALA A 29 -2.75 -3.67 11.94
C ALA A 29 -3.95 -4.16 12.77
N PHE A 30 -4.68 -5.13 12.23
CA PHE A 30 -5.91 -5.64 12.83
C PHE A 30 -5.60 -6.24 14.19
N ASN A 31 -6.40 -5.85 15.19
CA ASN A 31 -6.29 -6.33 16.56
C ASN A 31 -6.91 -7.72 16.70
N ASP A 32 -7.89 -8.05 15.84
CA ASP A 32 -8.56 -9.35 15.80
C ASP A 32 -9.14 -9.71 14.41
N ALA A 33 -9.61 -10.96 14.28
CA ALA A 33 -10.16 -11.52 13.05
C ALA A 33 -11.57 -10.98 12.66
N ALA A 34 -12.28 -10.29 13.54
CA ALA A 34 -13.52 -9.59 13.21
C ALA A 34 -13.24 -8.19 12.63
N GLU A 35 -12.26 -7.46 13.17
CA GLU A 35 -11.75 -6.22 12.55
C GLU A 35 -11.23 -6.50 11.13
N CYS A 36 -10.38 -7.53 10.98
CA CYS A 36 -9.86 -7.99 9.69
C CYS A 36 -10.98 -8.30 8.69
N ARG A 37 -11.97 -9.11 9.06
CA ARG A 37 -13.12 -9.43 8.18
C ARG A 37 -14.03 -8.22 7.91
N SER A 38 -14.13 -7.25 8.83
CA SER A 38 -14.80 -5.98 8.56
C SER A 38 -14.08 -5.19 7.46
N ALA A 39 -12.74 -5.13 7.49
CA ALA A 39 -11.94 -4.48 6.46
C ALA A 39 -12.01 -5.20 5.09
N VAL A 40 -12.10 -6.53 5.05
CA VAL A 40 -12.44 -7.29 3.82
C VAL A 40 -13.82 -6.87 3.30
N ALA A 41 -14.84 -6.90 4.15
CA ALA A 41 -16.21 -6.57 3.75
C ALA A 41 -16.41 -5.09 3.38
N GLU A 42 -15.59 -4.18 3.89
CA GLU A 42 -15.51 -2.79 3.44
C GLU A 42 -14.82 -2.67 2.08
N THR A 43 -13.65 -3.30 1.90
CA THR A 43 -12.88 -3.25 0.64
C THR A 43 -13.66 -3.91 -0.52
N THR A 44 -14.39 -4.99 -0.26
CA THR A 44 -15.34 -5.60 -1.22
C THR A 44 -16.47 -4.63 -1.59
N ARG A 45 -16.96 -3.83 -0.63
CA ARG A 45 -17.96 -2.77 -0.88
C ARG A 45 -17.37 -1.53 -1.55
N ALA A 46 -16.04 -1.36 -1.58
CA ALA A 46 -15.37 -0.37 -2.40
C ALA A 46 -15.24 -0.87 -3.85
N LEU A 47 -14.79 -2.10 -4.08
CA LEU A 47 -14.76 -2.77 -5.38
C LEU A 47 -16.10 -2.66 -6.12
N LEU A 48 -17.20 -3.01 -5.45
CA LEU A 48 -18.56 -2.94 -6.00
C LEU A 48 -19.06 -1.51 -6.32
N LYS A 49 -18.36 -0.46 -5.88
CA LYS A 49 -18.66 0.95 -6.18
C LYS A 49 -17.70 1.57 -7.19
N ALA A 50 -16.51 1.01 -7.35
CA ALA A 50 -15.39 1.59 -8.09
C ALA A 50 -15.51 1.46 -9.62
N ASN A 51 -16.61 0.87 -10.13
CA ASN A 51 -16.89 0.71 -11.57
C ASN A 51 -15.73 0.02 -12.34
N VAL A 52 -15.10 -0.94 -11.68
CA VAL A 52 -13.89 -1.63 -12.17
C VAL A 52 -14.20 -2.50 -13.39
N ALA A 53 -13.31 -2.46 -14.38
CA ALA A 53 -13.44 -3.30 -15.58
C ALA A 53 -13.39 -4.81 -15.24
N ASN A 54 -14.30 -5.60 -15.84
CA ASN A 54 -14.44 -7.03 -15.56
C ASN A 54 -13.12 -7.83 -15.58
N SER A 55 -12.19 -7.48 -16.47
CA SER A 55 -10.87 -8.13 -16.59
C SER A 55 -9.95 -7.97 -15.37
N ALA A 56 -10.27 -7.06 -14.44
CA ALA A 56 -9.56 -6.89 -13.17
C ALA A 56 -10.36 -7.41 -11.97
N LEU A 57 -11.68 -7.63 -12.11
CA LEU A 57 -12.53 -8.11 -11.00
C LEU A 57 -12.05 -9.47 -10.46
N ASP A 58 -11.76 -10.43 -11.35
CA ASP A 58 -11.34 -11.78 -10.97
C ASP A 58 -10.04 -11.80 -10.14
N GLU A 59 -9.06 -10.93 -10.47
CA GLU A 59 -7.81 -10.87 -9.70
C GLU A 59 -7.99 -10.15 -8.35
N ILE A 60 -8.85 -9.11 -8.29
CA ILE A 60 -9.15 -8.41 -7.03
C ILE A 60 -9.95 -9.34 -6.09
N ASP A 61 -10.94 -10.07 -6.60
CA ASP A 61 -11.72 -11.02 -5.83
C ASP A 61 -10.85 -12.15 -5.26
N ALA A 62 -9.96 -12.73 -6.09
CA ALA A 62 -9.00 -13.74 -5.62
C ALA A 62 -8.10 -13.24 -4.48
N VAL A 63 -7.68 -11.96 -4.50
CA VAL A 63 -6.91 -11.35 -3.41
C VAL A 63 -7.79 -11.12 -2.17
N LEU A 64 -9.03 -10.67 -2.32
CA LEU A 64 -9.98 -10.48 -1.21
C LEU A 64 -10.36 -11.80 -0.53
N VAL A 65 -10.54 -12.88 -1.30
CA VAL A 65 -10.77 -14.24 -0.79
C VAL A 65 -9.53 -14.76 -0.05
N THR A 66 -8.33 -14.47 -0.54
CA THR A 66 -7.07 -14.84 0.15
C THR A 66 -6.93 -14.09 1.47
N ALA A 67 -7.21 -12.78 1.49
CA ALA A 67 -7.23 -11.98 2.71
C ALA A 67 -8.26 -12.49 3.73
N ALA A 68 -9.46 -12.87 3.30
CA ALA A 68 -10.49 -13.45 4.17
C ALA A 68 -10.00 -14.76 4.82
N GLY A 69 -9.41 -15.66 4.03
CA GLY A 69 -8.84 -16.91 4.54
C GLY A 69 -7.72 -16.68 5.56
N LYS A 70 -6.88 -15.66 5.36
CA LYS A 70 -5.86 -15.25 6.32
C LYS A 70 -6.44 -14.61 7.60
N CYS A 71 -7.50 -13.81 7.49
CA CYS A 71 -8.24 -13.33 8.68
C CYS A 71 -8.75 -14.51 9.52
N ASP A 72 -9.33 -15.53 8.87
CA ASP A 72 -9.88 -16.72 9.54
C ASP A 72 -8.78 -17.65 10.10
N SER A 73 -7.58 -17.67 9.51
CA SER A 73 -6.42 -18.41 10.03
C SER A 73 -5.60 -17.64 11.08
N GLY A 74 -5.93 -16.38 11.36
CA GLY A 74 -5.19 -15.51 12.28
C GLY A 74 -3.90 -14.90 11.72
N ASP A 75 -3.65 -14.99 10.41
CA ASP A 75 -2.56 -14.29 9.73
C ASP A 75 -2.97 -12.83 9.42
N LEU A 76 -3.14 -12.04 10.48
CA LEU A 76 -3.68 -10.68 10.36
C LEU A 76 -2.74 -9.75 9.57
N GLY A 77 -1.42 -9.91 9.72
CA GLY A 77 -0.43 -9.13 8.96
C GLY A 77 -0.37 -9.53 7.48
N GLY A 78 -0.47 -10.83 7.16
CA GLY A 78 -0.58 -11.27 5.77
C GLY A 78 -1.92 -10.90 5.13
N ALA A 79 -3.01 -10.81 5.89
CA ALA A 79 -4.31 -10.34 5.42
C ALA A 79 -4.30 -8.83 5.15
N GLU A 80 -3.61 -8.04 5.98
CA GLU A 80 -3.42 -6.61 5.76
C GLU A 80 -2.66 -6.33 4.45
N ALA A 81 -1.58 -7.08 4.19
CA ALA A 81 -0.81 -6.97 2.96
C ALA A 81 -1.66 -7.25 1.71
N ASP A 82 -2.50 -8.30 1.75
CA ASP A 82 -3.42 -8.62 0.66
C ASP A 82 -4.51 -7.54 0.51
N LEU A 83 -5.06 -7.01 1.60
CA LEU A 83 -6.07 -5.94 1.54
C LEU A 83 -5.53 -4.63 0.98
N ASN A 84 -4.28 -4.29 1.30
CA ASN A 84 -3.63 -3.13 0.70
C ASN A 84 -3.36 -3.38 -0.81
N LYS A 85 -2.91 -4.58 -1.22
CA LYS A 85 -2.83 -4.95 -2.65
C LYS A 85 -4.20 -4.83 -3.34
N ALA A 86 -5.28 -5.32 -2.73
CA ALA A 86 -6.62 -5.22 -3.28
C ALA A 86 -7.08 -3.75 -3.43
N ARG A 87 -6.81 -2.89 -2.44
CA ARG A 87 -7.10 -1.45 -2.50
C ARG A 87 -6.34 -0.76 -3.63
N ASP A 88 -5.05 -1.04 -3.77
CA ASP A 88 -4.22 -0.50 -4.87
C ASP A 88 -4.75 -0.94 -6.25
N MET A 89 -5.12 -2.22 -6.39
CA MET A 89 -5.70 -2.76 -7.63
C MET A 89 -7.08 -2.15 -7.95
N ILE A 90 -7.94 -1.97 -6.94
CA ILE A 90 -9.23 -1.26 -7.09
C ILE A 90 -8.97 0.16 -7.60
N THR A 91 -8.04 0.89 -6.99
CA THR A 91 -7.69 2.26 -7.40
C THR A 91 -7.10 2.30 -8.82
N ALA A 92 -6.24 1.36 -9.18
CA ALA A 92 -5.61 1.29 -10.50
C ALA A 92 -6.57 0.86 -11.63
N ALA A 93 -7.66 0.15 -11.31
CA ALA A 93 -8.63 -0.36 -12.26
C ALA A 93 -10.01 0.35 -12.21
N SER A 94 -10.14 1.42 -11.41
CA SER A 94 -11.27 2.35 -11.42
C SER A 94 -11.29 3.18 -12.72
N LEU A 95 -12.48 3.59 -13.16
CA LEU A 95 -12.72 4.35 -14.40
C LEU A 95 -13.31 5.75 -14.14
#